data_AF-W9H8G5-F1
#
_entry.id   AF-W9H8G5-F1
#
_cell.length_a   1.000
_cell.length_b   1.000
_cell.length_c   1.000
_cell.angle_alpha   90.00
_cell.angle_beta   90.00
_cell.angle_gamma   90.00
#
_symmetry.space_group_name_H-M   'P 1'
#
loop_
_entity.id
_entity.type
_entity.pdbx_description
1 polymer ?
#
loop_
_entity_poly.entity_id
_entity_poly.type
_entity_poly.pdbx_seq_one_letter_code
_entity_poly.pdbx_strand_id
1 'polypeptide(L)'
;MKWKAIVLTALLCLPAAAAHAEVAVDDVQVIAKSLGFMAAKPATPAKMAIIFAPDIAASQAEAERLAGLLGAGFKEGALTLEPLLVPVT
;
A
#
# COMPACT_ATOMS: atom_id res chain seq x y z
N MET A 1 -44.94 -5.11 8.66
CA MET A 1 -43.76 -5.96 8.97
C MET A 1 -42.95 -6.42 7.76
N LYS A 2 -43.53 -6.50 6.54
CA LYS A 2 -42.85 -7.02 5.33
C LYS A 2 -41.71 -6.13 4.79
N TRP A 3 -41.76 -4.81 5.01
CA TRP A 3 -40.72 -3.87 4.54
C TRP A 3 -39.34 -4.11 5.19
N LYS A 4 -39.32 -4.59 6.45
CA LYS A 4 -38.07 -4.80 7.18
C LYS A 4 -37.31 -6.00 6.61
N ALA A 5 -38.05 -7.01 6.15
CA ALA A 5 -37.48 -8.18 5.49
C ALA A 5 -36.85 -7.81 4.14
N ILE A 6 -37.51 -6.97 3.34
CA ILE A 6 -36.99 -6.53 2.03
C ILE A 6 -35.68 -5.73 2.19
N VAL A 7 -35.62 -4.81 3.16
CA VAL A 7 -34.40 -4.02 3.42
C VAL A 7 -33.26 -4.92 3.91
N LEU A 8 -33.55 -5.90 4.76
CA LEU A 8 -32.53 -6.84 5.27
C LEU A 8 -31.98 -7.74 4.16
N THR A 9 -32.82 -8.24 3.25
CA THR A 9 -32.37 -9.05 2.11
C THR A 9 -31.55 -8.23 1.11
N ALA A 10 -31.87 -6.95 0.91
CA ALA A 10 -31.10 -6.08 0.03
C ALA A 10 -29.69 -5.78 0.58
N LEU A 11 -29.54 -5.65 1.90
CA LEU A 11 -28.25 -5.42 2.56
C LEU A 11 -27.34 -6.67 2.53
N LEU A 12 -27.91 -7.87 2.52
CA LEU A 12 -27.17 -9.14 2.48
C LEU A 12 -26.68 -9.54 1.08
N CYS A 13 -27.23 -8.92 0.02
CA CYS A 13 -26.80 -9.13 -1.36
C CYS A 13 -25.73 -8.13 -1.84
N LEU A 14 -25.29 -7.21 -0.97
CA LEU A 14 -24.15 -6.36 -1.29
C LEU A 14 -22.91 -7.26 -1.42
N PRO A 15 -22.17 -7.19 -2.56
CA PRO A 15 -20.94 -7.93 -2.68
C PRO A 15 -20.06 -7.54 -1.50
N ALA A 16 -19.62 -8.53 -0.71
CA ALA A 16 -18.64 -8.32 0.32
C ALA A 16 -17.42 -7.73 -0.39
N ALA A 17 -17.22 -6.41 -0.24
CA ALA A 17 -16.01 -5.76 -0.70
C ALA A 17 -14.89 -6.55 -0.03
N ALA A 18 -14.05 -7.19 -0.85
CA ALA A 18 -12.91 -7.93 -0.34
C ALA A 18 -12.08 -6.93 0.45
N ALA A 19 -12.14 -7.03 1.78
CA ALA A 19 -11.38 -6.19 2.68
C ALA A 19 -9.93 -6.66 2.60
N HIS A 20 -9.23 -6.18 1.58
CA HIS A 20 -7.78 -6.29 1.49
C HIS A 20 -7.18 -5.29 2.49
N ALA A 21 -6.10 -5.67 3.16
CA ALA A 21 -5.35 -4.74 3.98
C ALA A 21 -4.81 -3.63 3.07
N GLU A 22 -5.36 -2.42 3.22
CA GLU A 22 -4.88 -1.25 2.51
C GLU A 22 -3.59 -0.79 3.18
N VAL A 23 -2.50 -0.75 2.41
CA VAL A 23 -1.24 -0.20 2.90
C VAL A 23 -1.37 1.31 2.98
N ALA A 24 -1.12 1.86 4.16
CA ALA A 24 -1.22 3.27 4.46
C ALA A 24 0.16 3.91 4.74
N VAL A 25 0.17 5.22 4.92
CA VAL A 25 1.42 6.00 5.08
C VAL A 25 2.12 5.68 6.41
N ASP A 26 1.35 5.35 7.45
CA ASP A 26 1.86 4.91 8.73
C ASP A 26 2.60 3.56 8.64
N ASP A 27 2.14 2.63 7.79
CA ASP A 27 2.88 1.39 7.52
C ASP A 27 4.28 1.70 6.94
N VAL A 28 4.36 2.62 5.98
CA VAL A 28 5.63 3.09 5.40
C VAL A 28 6.51 3.76 6.46
N GLN A 29 5.90 4.53 7.35
CA GLN A 29 6.60 5.17 8.46
C GLN A 29 7.20 4.14 9.43
N VAL A 30 6.45 3.10 9.76
CA VAL A 30 6.92 1.99 10.61
C VAL A 30 8.13 1.30 9.97
N ILE A 31 8.05 1.01 8.67
CA ILE A 31 9.18 0.45 7.90
C ILE A 31 10.39 1.39 7.97
N ALA A 32 10.24 2.67 7.64
CA ALA A 32 11.34 3.63 7.65
C ALA A 32 11.99 3.78 9.03
N LYS A 33 11.18 3.81 10.11
CA LYS A 33 11.69 3.84 11.48
C LYS A 33 12.46 2.57 11.84
N SER A 34 11.94 1.40 11.45
CA SER A 34 12.62 0.11 11.68
C SER A 34 14.01 0.07 11.06
N LEU A 35 14.16 0.59 9.83
CA LEU A 35 15.44 0.71 9.13
C LEU A 35 16.42 1.64 9.88
N GLY A 36 15.88 2.65 10.58
CA GLY A 36 16.65 3.55 11.42
C GLY A 36 17.35 2.88 12.62
N PHE A 37 16.90 1.71 13.05
CA PHE A 37 17.49 0.92 14.13
C PHE A 37 18.56 -0.08 13.67
N MET A 38 18.76 -0.25 12.36
CA MET A 38 19.78 -1.16 11.84
C MET A 38 21.19 -0.65 12.21
N ALA A 39 22.08 -1.57 12.59
CA ALA A 39 23.49 -1.25 12.87
C ALA A 39 24.21 -0.69 11.64
N ALA A 40 23.94 -1.28 10.47
CA ALA A 40 24.30 -0.74 9.17
C ALA A 40 23.05 -0.17 8.51
N LYS A 41 22.93 1.16 8.49
CA LYS A 41 21.76 1.85 7.94
C LYS A 41 21.86 1.92 6.40
N PRO A 42 20.73 1.87 5.68
CA PRO A 42 20.72 2.15 4.26
C PRO A 42 21.32 3.54 3.95
N ALA A 43 22.10 3.63 2.89
CA ALA A 43 22.51 4.93 2.36
C ALA A 43 21.28 5.70 1.87
N THR A 44 21.29 7.02 2.07
CA THR A 44 20.19 7.89 1.67
C THR A 44 20.56 8.67 0.40
N PRO A 45 19.67 8.79 -0.61
CA PRO A 45 18.34 8.17 -0.67
C PRO A 45 18.40 6.66 -0.93
N ALA A 46 17.55 5.90 -0.24
CA ALA A 46 17.40 4.45 -0.43
C ALA A 46 16.23 4.15 -1.38
N LYS A 47 16.40 3.18 -2.28
CA LYS A 47 15.32 2.72 -3.16
C LYS A 47 14.43 1.72 -2.42
N MET A 48 13.12 1.95 -2.45
CA MET A 48 12.12 1.00 -1.98
C MET A 48 11.42 0.37 -3.19
N ALA A 49 11.66 -0.91 -3.40
CA ALA A 49 11.01 -1.65 -4.47
C ALA A 49 9.54 -1.88 -4.15
N ILE A 50 8.67 -1.51 -5.08
CA ILE A 50 7.24 -1.82 -5.08
C ILE A 50 7.04 -2.83 -6.20
N ILE A 51 6.84 -4.08 -5.79
CA ILE A 51 6.79 -5.22 -6.71
C ILE A 51 5.35 -5.41 -7.19
N PHE A 52 5.15 -5.54 -8.50
CA PHE A 52 3.81 -5.69 -9.09
C PHE A 52 3.78 -6.70 -10.23
N ALA A 53 2.62 -7.31 -10.45
CA ALA A 53 2.37 -8.18 -11.59
C ALA A 53 1.84 -7.37 -12.78
N PRO A 54 2.60 -7.26 -13.90
CA PRO A 54 2.24 -6.38 -15.01
C PRO A 54 1.03 -6.89 -15.80
N ASP A 55 0.70 -8.18 -15.69
CA ASP A 55 -0.46 -8.81 -16.31
C ASP A 55 -1.75 -8.66 -15.49
N ILE A 56 -1.66 -8.14 -14.26
CA ILE A 56 -2.80 -7.90 -13.38
C ILE A 56 -3.00 -6.39 -13.21
N ALA A 57 -3.96 -5.83 -13.94
CA ALA A 57 -4.26 -4.39 -13.90
C ALA A 57 -4.48 -3.83 -12.49
N ALA A 58 -5.12 -4.60 -11.60
CA ALA A 58 -5.31 -4.21 -10.21
C ALA A 58 -3.98 -4.12 -9.43
N SER A 59 -3.03 -5.01 -9.71
CA SER A 59 -1.70 -4.99 -9.08
C SER A 59 -0.89 -3.78 -9.54
N GLN A 60 -0.97 -3.46 -10.83
CA GLN A 60 -0.32 -2.27 -11.37
C GLN A 60 -0.91 -0.99 -10.77
N ALA A 61 -2.24 -0.85 -10.74
CA ALA A 61 -2.89 0.34 -10.18
C ALA A 61 -2.55 0.55 -8.70
N GLU A 62 -2.48 -0.54 -7.92
CA GLU A 62 -2.08 -0.45 -6.51
C GLU A 62 -0.61 -0.05 -6.34
N ALA A 63 0.28 -0.56 -7.19
CA ALA A 63 1.69 -0.19 -7.16
C ALA A 63 1.89 1.30 -7.51
N GLU A 64 1.15 1.82 -8.50
CA GLU A 64 1.12 3.24 -8.85
C GLU A 64 0.56 4.10 -7.71
N ARG A 65 -0.51 3.64 -7.04
CA ARG A 65 -1.05 4.30 -5.84
C ARG A 65 0.00 4.40 -4.74
N LEU A 66 0.68 3.30 -4.43
CA LEU A 66 1.75 3.25 -3.42
C LEU A 66 2.92 4.16 -3.78
N ALA A 67 3.37 4.14 -5.04
CA ALA A 67 4.40 5.06 -5.51
C ALA A 67 3.96 6.52 -5.36
N GLY A 68 2.69 6.81 -5.64
CA GLY A 68 2.09 8.13 -5.43
C GLY A 68 2.10 8.59 -3.98
N LEU A 69 1.85 7.70 -3.01
CA LEU A 69 1.94 8.01 -1.58
C LEU A 69 3.35 8.42 -1.15
N LEU A 70 4.37 7.82 -1.76
CA LEU A 70 5.79 8.11 -1.47
C LEU A 70 6.28 9.36 -2.23
N GLY A 71 5.60 9.76 -3.30
CA GLY A 71 5.91 10.95 -4.09
C GLY A 71 7.35 10.96 -4.62
N ALA A 72 8.01 12.11 -4.50
CA ALA A 72 9.42 12.26 -4.87
C ALA A 72 10.40 11.63 -3.86
N GLY A 73 9.88 11.05 -2.77
CA GLY A 73 10.66 10.46 -1.70
C GLY A 73 9.99 10.68 -0.34
N PHE A 74 9.80 9.61 0.42
CA PHE A 74 9.30 9.66 1.78
C PHE A 74 10.45 9.85 2.77
N LYS A 75 10.37 10.89 3.59
CA LYS A 75 11.43 11.26 4.54
C LYS A 75 11.04 10.93 5.97
N GLU A 76 11.88 10.17 6.66
CA GLU A 76 11.75 9.87 8.08
C GLU A 76 13.12 10.00 8.76
N GLY A 77 13.29 11.04 9.58
CA GLY A 77 14.60 11.40 10.14
C GLY A 77 15.63 11.72 9.05
N ALA A 78 16.74 10.96 9.04
CA ALA A 78 17.81 11.08 8.04
C ALA A 78 17.62 10.15 6.82
N LEU A 79 16.64 9.25 6.87
CA LEU A 79 16.36 8.31 5.79
C LEU A 79 15.37 8.94 4.81
N THR A 80 15.70 8.87 3.52
CA THR A 80 14.79 9.16 2.42
C THR A 80 14.56 7.87 1.64
N LEU A 81 13.30 7.45 1.52
CA LEU A 81 12.87 6.30 0.73
C LEU A 81 12.26 6.77 -0.58
N GLU A 82 12.86 6.39 -1.70
CA GLU A 82 12.34 6.69 -3.03
C GLU A 82 11.66 5.45 -3.63
N PRO A 83 10.41 5.58 -4.12
CA PRO A 83 9.71 4.46 -4.73
C PRO A 83 10.40 4.01 -6.03
N LEU A 84 10.45 2.70 -6.24
CA LEU A 84 10.88 2.09 -7.49
C LEU A 84 9.89 0.99 -7.87
N LEU A 85 9.14 1.18 -8.94
CA LEU A 85 8.24 0.14 -9.47
C LEU A 85 9.06 -0.97 -10.12
N VAL A 86 8.84 -2.20 -9.70
CA VAL A 86 9.56 -3.38 -10.20
C VAL A 86 8.55 -4.44 -10.63
N PRO A 87 8.44 -4.78 -11.93
CA PRO A 87 7.56 -5.85 -12.36
C PRO A 87 8.12 -7.22 -11.93
N VAL A 88 7.25 -8.17 -11.58
CA VAL A 88 7.64 -9.58 -11.53
C VAL A 88 7.81 -10.11 -12.96
N THR A 89 8.83 -10.96 -13.15
CA THR A 89 9.15 -11.64 -14.41
C THR A 89 8.62 -13.06 -14.43
#